data_AF-B8JHN5-F1
#
_entry.id   AF-B8JHN5-F1
#
_cell.length_a   1.000
_cell.length_b   1.000
_cell.length_c   1.000
_cell.angle_alpha   90.00
_cell.angle_beta   90.00
_cell.angle_gamma   90.00
#
_symmetry.space_group_name_H-M   'P 1'
#
loop_
_entity.id
_entity.type
_entity.pdbx_description
1 polymer ?
#
loop_
_entity_poly.entity_id
_entity_poly.type
_entity_poly.pdbx_seq_one_letter_code
_entity_poly.pdbx_strand_id
1 'polypeptide(L)' 'MVKTPKPARQWRVVPTKGFVKGQWTLTPEQDDALREEATRRMIERGARRVDASEVMREILDAWLKRRKKAGSE' A
#
# COMPACT_ATOMS: atom_id res chain seq x y z
N MET A 1 29.28 20.06 18.46
CA MET A 1 28.25 19.02 18.75
C MET A 1 27.74 18.47 17.43
N VAL A 2 28.14 17.26 17.06
CA VAL A 2 27.66 16.59 15.84
C VAL A 2 26.29 15.97 16.17
N LYS A 3 25.23 16.41 15.47
CA LYS A 3 23.90 15.81 15.60
C LYS A 3 23.94 14.43 14.97
N THR A 4 24.00 13.37 15.77
CA THR A 4 23.85 12.00 15.29
C THR A 4 22.46 11.86 14.66
N PRO A 5 22.33 11.53 13.36
CA PRO A 5 21.02 11.30 12.77
C PRO A 5 20.37 10.12 13.49
N LYS A 6 19.12 10.30 13.96
CA LYS A 6 18.31 9.21 14.51
C LYS A 6 18.37 8.02 13.54
N PRO A 7 18.66 6.79 14.00
CA PRO A 7 18.63 5.64 13.11
C PRO A 7 17.25 5.56 12.47
N ALA A 8 17.21 5.57 11.13
CA ALA A 8 16.00 5.30 10.39
C ALA A 8 15.39 4.01 10.95
N ARG A 9 14.09 4.03 11.31
CA ARG A 9 13.37 2.85 11.80
C ARG A 9 13.77 1.65 10.93
N GLN A 10 14.49 0.71 11.51
CA GLN A 10 14.94 -0.49 10.82
C GLN A 10 13.72 -1.40 10.71
N TRP A 11 12.90 -1.17 9.68
CA TRP A 11 11.82 -2.08 9.34
C TRP A 11 12.48 -3.44 9.06
N ARG A 12 12.11 -4.46 9.84
CA ARG A 12 12.56 -5.82 9.59
C ARG A 12 11.87 -6.27 8.30
N VAL A 13 12.50 -5.98 7.17
CA VAL A 13 12.02 -6.37 5.84
C VAL A 13 12.07 -7.88 5.79
N VAL A 14 10.92 -8.54 5.94
CA VAL A 14 10.80 -9.96 5.62
C VAL A 14 10.48 -10.02 4.13
N PRO A 15 11.44 -10.42 3.26
CA PRO A 15 11.20 -10.43 1.83
C PRO A 15 10.19 -11.52 1.52
N THR A 16 9.00 -11.13 1.05
CA THR A 16 8.10 -12.05 0.35
C THR A 16 8.18 -11.73 -1.13
N LYS A 17 8.89 -12.57 -1.90
CA LYS A 17 8.97 -12.45 -3.37
C LYS A 17 9.32 -11.04 -3.89
N GLY A 18 10.28 -10.36 -3.27
CA GLY A 18 10.71 -9.01 -3.68
C GLY A 18 9.84 -7.85 -3.16
N PHE A 19 8.82 -8.12 -2.34
CA PHE A 19 7.99 -7.10 -1.69
C PHE A 19 8.36 -6.93 -0.21
N VAL A 20 8.29 -5.67 0.25
CA VAL A 20 8.37 -5.31 1.68
C VAL A 20 6.96 -5.39 2.27
N LYS A 21 6.81 -6.14 3.37
CA LYS A 21 5.54 -6.15 4.11
C LYS A 21 5.31 -4.81 4.81
N GLY A 22 4.18 -4.20 4.55
CA GLY A 22 3.66 -3.06 5.31
C GLY A 22 2.49 -3.50 6.18
N GLN A 23 2.33 -2.83 7.33
CA GLN A 23 1.11 -2.91 8.13
C GLN A 23 0.47 -1.52 8.12
N TRP A 24 -0.82 -1.46 7.81
CA TRP A 24 -1.58 -0.23 7.73
C TRP A 24 -2.75 -0.27 8.70
N THR A 25 -3.05 0.88 9.29
CA THR A 25 -4.29 1.08 10.05
C THR A 25 -5.22 1.88 9.16
N LEU A 26 -6.39 1.30 8.86
CA LEU A 26 -7.45 1.94 8.10
C LEU A 26 -8.59 2.30 9.05
N THR A 27 -9.36 3.35 8.74
CA THR A 27 -10.67 3.53 9.38
C THR A 27 -11.62 2.42 8.92
N PRO A 28 -12.71 2.14 9.66
CA PRO A 28 -13.69 1.13 9.24
C PRO A 28 -14.20 1.37 7.82
N GLU A 29 -14.54 2.62 7.48
CA GLU A 29 -15.06 2.99 6.16
C GLU A 29 -14.03 2.77 5.04
N GLN A 30 -12.74 2.94 5.35
CA GLN A 30 -11.66 2.69 4.42
C GLN A 30 -11.43 1.18 4.20
N ASP A 31 -11.53 0.37 5.25
CA ASP A 31 -11.42 -1.09 5.13
C ASP A 31 -12.62 -1.66 4.33
N ASP A 32 -13.82 -1.17 4.60
CA ASP A 32 -15.04 -1.57 3.89
C ASP A 32 -14.94 -1.24 2.40
N ALA A 33 -14.62 0.02 2.07
CA ALA A 33 -14.46 0.45 0.68
C ALA A 33 -13.36 -0.34 -0.07
N LEU A 34 -12.25 -0.65 0.62
CA LEU A 34 -11.18 -1.48 0.07
C LEU A 34 -11.67 -2.90 -0.24
N ARG A 35 -12.42 -3.51 0.68
CA ARG A 35 -12.94 -4.89 0.53
C ARG A 35 -14.01 -4.98 -0.53
N GLU A 36 -14.90 -4.00 -0.62
CA GLU A 36 -15.92 -3.92 -1.67
C GLU A 36 -15.25 -3.89 -3.05
N GLU A 37 -14.26 -3.02 -3.25
CA GLU A 37 -13.53 -2.92 -4.51
C GLU A 37 -12.76 -4.20 -4.84
N ALA A 38 -12.08 -4.79 -3.85
CA ALA A 38 -11.36 -6.05 -4.05
C ALA A 38 -12.31 -7.21 -4.40
N THR A 39 -13.51 -7.23 -3.81
CA THR A 39 -14.55 -8.23 -4.09
C THR A 39 -15.14 -8.03 -5.48
N ARG A 40 -15.45 -6.79 -5.87
CA ARG A 40 -15.92 -6.43 -7.21
C ARG A 40 -14.96 -6.94 -8.28
N ARG A 41 -13.65 -6.66 -8.13
CA ARG A 41 -12.61 -7.11 -9.07
C ARG A 41 -12.44 -8.63 -9.09
N MET A 42 -12.59 -9.30 -7.94
CA MET A 42 -12.57 -10.77 -7.89
C MET A 42 -13.67 -11.35 -8.78
N ILE A 43 -14.90 -10.82 -8.67
CA ILE A 43 -16.04 -11.24 -9.49
C ILE A 43 -15.78 -10.96 -10.96
N GLU A 44 -15.37 -9.74 -11.31
CA GLU A 44 -15.10 -9.32 -12.70
C GLU A 44 -14.02 -10.18 -13.38
N ARG A 45 -12.99 -10.60 -12.63
CA ARG A 45 -11.88 -11.41 -13.14
C ARG A 45 -12.13 -12.93 -13.05
N GLY A 46 -13.22 -13.36 -12.44
CA GLY A 46 -13.46 -14.78 -12.12
C GLY A 46 -12.39 -15.37 -11.19
N ALA A 47 -11.79 -14.56 -10.32
CA ALA A 47 -10.73 -15.00 -9.42
C ALA A 47 -11.31 -15.82 -8.25
N ARG A 48 -10.52 -16.78 -7.74
CA ARG A 48 -10.93 -17.64 -6.62
C ARG A 48 -10.80 -16.96 -5.24
N ARG A 49 -10.06 -15.85 -5.14
CA ARG A 49 -9.75 -15.18 -3.88
C ARG A 49 -9.76 -13.66 -4.05
N VAL A 50 -10.22 -12.98 -3.00
CA VAL A 50 -10.13 -11.51 -2.87
C VAL A 50 -8.68 -11.12 -2.58
N ASP A 51 -8.12 -10.18 -3.36
CA ASP A 51 -6.79 -9.62 -3.12
C ASP A 51 -6.87 -8.11 -2.81
N ALA A 52 -7.16 -7.79 -1.55
CA ALA A 52 -7.15 -6.42 -1.07
C ALA A 52 -5.75 -5.77 -1.08
N SER A 53 -4.68 -6.58 -1.07
CA SER A 53 -3.31 -6.06 -1.13
C SER A 53 -2.98 -5.53 -2.52
N GLU A 54 -3.53 -6.12 -3.59
CA GLU A 54 -3.44 -5.58 -4.94
C GLU A 54 -4.04 -4.17 -5.02
N VAL A 55 -5.28 -4.02 -4.54
CA VAL A 55 -5.97 -2.72 -4.54
C VAL A 55 -5.20 -1.67 -3.73
N MET A 56 -4.71 -2.03 -2.54
CA MET A 56 -3.89 -1.12 -1.73
C MET A 56 -2.60 -0.68 -2.43
N ARG A 57 -1.93 -1.59 -3.15
CA ARG A 57 -0.73 -1.25 -3.93
C ARG A 57 -1.03 -0.23 -5.02
N GLU A 58 -2.11 -0.43 -5.76
CA GLU A 58 -2.53 0.51 -6.81
C GLU A 58 -2.89 1.89 -6.27
N ILE A 59 -3.58 1.96 -5.12
CA ILE A 59 -3.89 3.22 -4.44
C ILE A 59 -2.59 3.95 -4.08
N LEU A 60 -1.62 3.23 -3.52
CA LEU A 60 -0.32 3.79 -3.13
C LEU A 60 0.45 4.29 -4.36
N ASP A 61 0.47 3.52 -5.44
CA ASP A 61 1.11 3.89 -6.70
C ASP A 61 0.48 5.13 -7.32
N ALA A 62 -0.85 5.21 -7.34
CA ALA A 62 -1.57 6.37 -7.85
C ALA A 62 -1.26 7.63 -7.03
N TRP A 63 -1.22 7.52 -5.71
CA TRP A 63 -0.84 8.63 -4.82
C TRP A 63 0.60 9.08 -5.04
N LEU A 64 1.55 8.14 -5.13
CA LEU A 64 2.97 8.44 -5.37
C LEU A 64 3.18 9.12 -6.73
N LYS A 65 2.49 8.66 -7.78
CA LYS A 65 2.55 9.28 -9.12
C LYS A 65 2.06 10.72 -9.10
N ARG A 66 0.93 10.99 -8.43
CA ARG A 66 0.38 12.35 -8.28
C ARG A 66 1.35 13.27 -7.53
N ARG A 67 1.95 12.76 -6.45
CA ARG A 67 2.89 13.54 -5.63
C ARG A 67 4.21 13.84 -6.34
N LYS A 68 4.75 12.89 -7.12
CA LYS A 68 5.96 13.12 -7.93
C LYS A 68 5.72 14.16 -9.02
N LYS A 69 4.55 14.14 -9.66
CA LYS A 69 4.16 15.16 -10.65
C LYS A 69 4.13 16.56 -10.03
N ALA A 70 3.54 16.70 -8.84
CA ALA A 70 3.41 17.99 -8.14
C ALA A 70 4.73 18.57 -7.60
N GLY A 71 5.81 17.79 -7.55
CA GLY A 71 7.14 18.27 -7.13
C GLY A 71 8.10 18.53 -8.29
N SER A 72 7.63 18.41 -9.54
CA SER A 72 8.41 18.65 -10.75
C SER A 72 7.95 19.89 -11.53
N GLU A 73 7.05 20.68 -10.93
CA GLU A 73 6.62 22.02 -11.35
C GLU A 73 7.12 23.05 -10.33
#